data_AF-A0A183TN29-F1
#
_entry.id   AF-A0A183TN29-F1
#
_cell.length_a   1.000
_cell.length_b   1.000
_cell.length_c   1.000
_cell.angle_alpha   90.00
_cell.angle_beta   90.00
_cell.angle_gamma   90.00
#
_symmetry.space_group_name_H-M   'P 1'
#
loop_
_entity.id
_entity.type
_entity.pdbx_description
1 polymer ?
#
loop_
_entity_poly.entity_id
_entity_poly.type
_entity_poly.pdbx_seq_one_letter_code
_entity_poly.pdbx_strand_id
1 'polypeptide(L)'
;MLTEKSQILKHWAEHFRNVLNCSSAISDAAIDWLPQVDTNNDLDLPSSLPETIRAVQQISSGKAPGSDAIPPEVYKHGWPRLMAELTTLFQDMWRQGQVPQDFKDATIVYLYKRKGNRQLCDNHRGISLLHIAGKIFARILLNRLNGHQEQGLLPESQCGFRRHRGTTD
;
A
#
# COMPACT_ATOMS: atom_id res chain seq x y z
N MET A 1 -32.99 -11.31 -6.73
CA MET A 1 -31.65 -11.52 -7.31
C MET A 1 -31.36 -10.28 -8.15
N LEU A 2 -30.29 -9.51 -7.87
CA LEU A 2 -29.95 -8.36 -8.70
C LEU A 2 -29.41 -8.88 -10.05
N THR A 3 -30.05 -8.51 -11.15
CA THR A 3 -29.67 -8.94 -12.50
C THR A 3 -29.11 -7.80 -13.34
N GLU A 4 -29.43 -6.56 -12.98
CA GLU A 4 -28.94 -5.37 -13.68
C GLU A 4 -27.51 -5.01 -13.24
N LYS A 5 -26.61 -4.81 -14.22
CA LYS A 5 -25.18 -4.53 -13.97
C LYS A 5 -24.96 -3.28 -13.12
N SER A 6 -25.74 -2.23 -13.34
CA SER A 6 -25.67 -0.95 -12.60
C SER A 6 -25.97 -1.17 -11.11
N GLN A 7 -27.04 -1.90 -10.80
CA GLN A 7 -27.48 -2.21 -9.44
C GLN A 7 -26.46 -3.11 -8.73
N ILE A 8 -25.89 -4.09 -9.43
CA ILE A 8 -24.82 -4.95 -8.91
C ILE A 8 -23.61 -4.10 -8.53
N LEU A 9 -23.14 -3.21 -9.42
CA LEU A 9 -21.99 -2.35 -9.14
C LEU A 9 -22.25 -1.39 -7.99
N LYS A 10 -23.46 -0.82 -7.90
CA LYS A 10 -23.86 0.04 -6.77
C LYS A 10 -23.81 -0.73 -5.44
N HIS A 11 -24.34 -1.95 -5.42
CA HIS A 11 -24.34 -2.79 -4.22
C HIS A 11 -22.90 -3.14 -3.77
N TRP A 12 -22.01 -3.46 -4.71
CA TRP A 12 -20.59 -3.67 -4.42
C TRP A 12 -19.90 -2.40 -3.92
N ALA A 13 -20.18 -1.25 -4.52
CA ALA A 13 -19.62 0.03 -4.12
C ALA A 13 -20.04 0.40 -2.69
N GLU A 14 -21.31 0.20 -2.32
CA GLU A 14 -21.80 0.39 -0.96
C GLU A 14 -21.12 -0.55 0.03
N HIS A 15 -21.02 -1.84 -0.30
CA HIS A 15 -20.34 -2.82 0.54
C HIS A 15 -18.88 -2.44 0.83
N PHE A 16 -18.08 -2.15 -0.21
CA PHE A 16 -16.68 -1.79 0.00
C PHE A 16 -16.49 -0.41 0.62
N ARG A 17 -17.42 0.53 0.38
CA ARG A 17 -17.42 1.82 1.10
C ARG A 17 -17.52 1.60 2.60
N ASN A 18 -18.42 0.72 3.04
CA ASN A 18 -18.61 0.43 4.46
C ASN A 18 -17.42 -0.33 5.04
N VAL A 19 -16.86 -1.30 4.31
CA VAL A 19 -15.73 -2.12 4.81
C VAL A 19 -14.43 -1.31 4.90
N LEU A 20 -14.18 -0.39 3.96
CA LEU A 20 -12.88 0.28 3.83
C LEU A 20 -12.82 1.65 4.52
N ASN A 21 -13.95 2.29 4.83
CA ASN A 21 -13.98 3.64 5.43
C ASN A 21 -14.50 3.64 6.88
N CYS A 22 -14.25 2.57 7.63
CA CYS A 22 -14.54 2.54 9.06
C CYS A 22 -13.64 3.53 9.80
N SER A 23 -14.24 4.45 10.56
CA SER A 23 -13.50 5.30 11.49
C SER A 23 -12.94 4.46 12.63
N SER A 24 -11.63 4.45 12.80
CA SER A 24 -10.97 3.91 13.99
C SER A 24 -10.69 5.03 14.98
N ALA A 25 -11.12 4.89 16.24
CA ALA A 25 -10.66 5.72 17.34
C ALA A 25 -9.51 5.00 18.05
N ILE A 26 -8.35 5.65 18.13
CA ILE A 26 -7.25 5.22 19.00
C ILE A 26 -7.44 5.95 20.32
N SER A 27 -7.35 5.24 21.44
CA SER A 27 -7.44 5.85 22.76
C SER A 27 -6.18 6.67 23.03
N ASP A 28 -6.33 7.92 23.50
CA ASP A 28 -5.20 8.77 23.88
C ASP A 28 -4.32 8.09 24.94
N ALA A 29 -4.95 7.38 25.88
CA ALA A 29 -4.22 6.59 26.87
C ALA A 29 -3.29 5.58 26.21
N ALA A 30 -3.70 4.91 25.12
CA ALA A 30 -2.86 3.96 24.39
C ALA A 30 -1.64 4.63 23.72
N ILE A 31 -1.77 5.89 23.32
CA ILE A 31 -0.66 6.69 22.78
C ILE A 31 0.32 7.04 23.89
N ASP A 32 -0.17 7.38 25.09
CA ASP A 32 0.68 7.68 26.25
C ASP A 32 1.52 6.48 26.72
N TRP A 33 1.05 5.25 26.46
CA TRP A 33 1.82 4.03 26.76
C TRP A 33 2.97 3.76 25.77
N LEU A 34 3.03 4.47 24.63
CA LEU A 34 4.09 4.25 23.65
C LEU A 34 5.41 4.88 24.12
N PRO A 35 6.53 4.13 24.07
CA PRO A 35 7.82 4.68 24.42
C PRO A 35 8.17 5.83 23.49
N GLN A 36 8.47 6.99 24.07
CA GLN A 36 8.94 8.14 23.31
C GLN A 36 10.39 7.90 22.90
N VAL A 37 10.69 8.12 21.63
CA VAL A 37 12.04 7.97 21.07
C VAL A 37 12.44 9.24 20.34
N ASP A 38 13.74 9.45 20.23
CA ASP A 38 14.29 10.63 19.54
C ASP A 38 13.80 10.68 18.09
N THR A 39 13.56 11.91 17.62
CA THR A 39 13.12 12.14 16.24
C THR A 39 14.21 11.71 15.27
N ASN A 40 13.88 10.79 14.37
CA ASN A 40 14.79 10.36 13.30
C ASN A 40 14.65 11.28 12.08
N ASN A 41 15.52 12.29 12.00
CA ASN A 41 15.53 13.25 10.89
C ASN A 41 15.88 12.61 9.53
N ASP A 42 16.52 11.44 9.50
CA ASP A 42 16.85 10.76 8.23
C ASP A 42 15.59 10.32 7.48
N LEU A 43 14.48 10.09 8.21
CA LEU A 43 13.19 9.75 7.60
C LEU A 43 12.61 10.91 6.78
N ASP A 44 13.01 12.16 7.08
CA ASP A 44 12.51 13.37 6.43
C ASP A 44 13.26 13.73 5.14
N LEU A 45 14.34 13.01 4.83
CA LEU A 45 15.14 13.27 3.62
C LEU A 45 14.37 12.86 2.35
N PRO A 46 14.41 13.63 1.25
CA PRO A 46 13.83 13.18 -0.01
C PRO A 46 14.41 11.84 -0.48
N SER A 47 13.64 11.07 -1.25
CA SER A 47 14.09 9.78 -1.77
C SER A 47 15.30 9.90 -2.69
N SER A 48 16.27 9.02 -2.54
CA SER A 48 17.45 8.95 -3.42
C SER A 48 17.25 8.03 -4.63
N LEU A 49 18.10 8.17 -5.65
CA LEU A 49 18.09 7.28 -6.82
C LEU A 49 18.35 5.81 -6.45
N PRO A 50 19.34 5.47 -5.58
CA PRO A 50 19.54 4.09 -5.13
C PRO A 50 18.32 3.51 -4.40
N GLU A 51 17.62 4.32 -3.58
CA GLU A 51 16.38 3.90 -2.93
C GLU A 51 15.28 3.57 -3.94
N THR A 52 15.13 4.42 -4.96
CA THR A 52 14.16 4.23 -6.04
C THR A 52 14.44 2.93 -6.80
N ILE A 53 15.69 2.72 -7.23
CA ILE A 53 16.13 1.49 -7.92
C ILE A 53 15.84 0.26 -7.06
N ARG A 54 16.21 0.30 -5.78
CA ARG A 54 15.97 -0.80 -4.83
C ARG A 54 14.48 -1.09 -4.69
N ALA A 55 13.65 -0.06 -4.54
CA ALA A 55 12.20 -0.22 -4.39
C ALA A 55 11.57 -0.84 -5.65
N VAL A 56 12.00 -0.42 -6.85
CA VAL A 56 11.55 -0.99 -8.13
C VAL A 56 11.92 -2.47 -8.22
N GLN A 57 13.12 -2.87 -7.82
CA GLN A 57 13.51 -4.29 -7.87
C GLN A 57 12.72 -5.16 -6.88
N GLN A 58 12.26 -4.58 -5.77
CA GLN A 58 11.47 -5.26 -4.75
C GLN A 58 9.99 -5.46 -5.10
N ILE A 59 9.43 -4.75 -6.08
CA ILE A 59 8.04 -5.00 -6.49
C ILE A 59 7.95 -6.40 -7.11
N SER A 60 6.82 -7.09 -6.94
CA SER A 60 6.65 -8.42 -7.54
C SER A 60 6.33 -8.30 -9.03
N SER A 61 6.91 -9.16 -9.85
CA SER A 61 6.52 -9.33 -11.25
C SER A 61 5.21 -10.12 -11.37
N GLY A 62 4.54 -10.06 -12.53
CA GLY A 62 3.30 -10.76 -12.84
C GLY A 62 2.09 -10.24 -12.05
N LYS A 63 2.16 -9.03 -11.50
CA LYS A 63 1.04 -8.40 -10.79
C LYS A 63 0.21 -7.58 -11.76
N ALA A 64 -1.11 -7.59 -11.54
CA ALA A 64 -2.02 -6.76 -12.32
C ALA A 64 -1.71 -5.26 -12.12
N PRO A 65 -1.70 -4.46 -13.20
CA PRO A 65 -1.52 -3.02 -13.12
C PRO A 65 -2.73 -2.31 -12.50
N GLY A 66 -2.59 -1.02 -12.24
CA GLY A 66 -3.70 -0.15 -11.88
C GLY A 66 -4.51 0.28 -13.09
N SER A 67 -5.26 1.37 -12.96
CA SER A 67 -6.05 1.95 -14.05
C SER A 67 -5.20 2.51 -15.20
N ASP A 68 -3.91 2.80 -14.97
CA ASP A 68 -2.93 3.21 -15.97
C ASP A 68 -2.50 2.08 -16.92
N ALA A 69 -2.85 0.83 -16.60
CA ALA A 69 -2.45 -0.37 -17.33
C ALA A 69 -0.92 -0.56 -17.48
N ILE A 70 -0.09 0.13 -16.68
CA ILE A 70 1.37 -0.01 -16.74
C ILE A 70 1.81 -1.12 -15.80
N PRO A 71 2.35 -2.25 -16.31
CA PRO A 71 2.72 -3.38 -15.48
C PRO A 71 4.08 -3.17 -14.78
N PRO A 72 4.36 -3.89 -13.69
CA PRO A 72 5.62 -3.73 -12.94
C PRO A 72 6.89 -4.00 -13.76
N GLU A 73 6.79 -4.81 -14.80
CA GLU A 73 7.90 -5.14 -15.70
C GLU A 73 8.45 -3.91 -16.42
N VAL A 74 7.59 -2.94 -16.78
CA VAL A 74 8.03 -1.69 -17.43
C VAL A 74 8.98 -0.91 -16.53
N TYR A 75 8.69 -0.88 -15.23
CA TYR A 75 9.54 -0.21 -14.25
C TYR A 75 10.83 -1.00 -14.01
N LYS A 76 10.75 -2.32 -13.85
CA LYS A 76 11.91 -3.19 -13.59
C LYS A 76 12.93 -3.23 -14.71
N HIS A 77 12.45 -3.22 -15.95
CA HIS A 77 13.27 -3.27 -17.16
C HIS A 77 13.43 -1.92 -17.84
N GLY A 78 12.95 -0.85 -17.19
CA GLY A 78 13.11 0.51 -17.66
C GLY A 78 14.57 0.94 -17.70
N TRP A 79 14.88 1.87 -18.60
CA TRP A 79 16.22 2.41 -18.77
C TRP A 79 16.62 3.30 -17.56
N PRO A 80 17.91 3.55 -17.34
CA PRO A 80 18.39 4.42 -16.24
C PRO A 80 17.70 5.78 -16.19
N ARG A 81 17.34 6.33 -17.36
CA ARG A 81 16.57 7.57 -17.45
C ARG A 81 15.20 7.48 -16.76
N LEU A 82 14.47 6.37 -16.91
CA LEU A 82 13.18 6.19 -16.23
C LEU A 82 13.35 6.24 -14.71
N MET A 83 14.41 5.62 -14.18
CA MET A 83 14.69 5.64 -12.74
C MET A 83 14.98 7.06 -12.25
N ALA A 84 15.74 7.84 -13.02
CA ALA A 84 16.02 9.24 -12.69
C ALA A 84 14.74 10.10 -12.68
N GLU A 85 13.88 9.98 -13.70
CA GLU A 85 12.62 10.72 -13.76
C GLU A 85 11.67 10.33 -12.61
N LEU A 86 11.59 9.04 -12.27
CA LEU A 86 10.81 8.58 -11.13
C LEU A 86 11.34 9.12 -9.80
N THR A 87 12.66 9.15 -9.62
CA THR A 87 13.26 9.74 -8.43
C THR A 87 12.94 11.23 -8.33
N THR A 88 13.06 11.99 -9.42
CA THR A 88 12.70 13.41 -9.44
C THR A 88 11.23 13.61 -9.07
N LEU A 89 10.33 12.82 -9.68
CA LEU A 89 8.89 12.85 -9.36
C LEU A 89 8.63 12.60 -7.86
N PHE A 90 9.26 11.58 -7.28
CA PHE A 90 9.09 11.26 -5.85
C PHE A 90 9.65 12.34 -4.93
N GLN A 91 10.76 13.00 -5.31
CA GLN A 91 11.30 14.13 -4.56
C GLN A 91 10.37 15.34 -4.62
N ASP A 92 9.75 15.60 -5.77
CA ASP A 92 8.81 16.71 -5.90
C ASP A 92 7.53 16.46 -5.10
N MET A 93 7.00 15.23 -5.14
CA MET A 93 5.89 14.80 -4.27
C MET A 93 6.23 15.01 -2.79
N TRP A 94 7.45 14.65 -2.38
CA TRP A 94 7.93 14.83 -1.01
C TRP A 94 7.97 16.30 -0.60
N ARG A 95 8.61 17.15 -1.42
CA ARG A 95 8.75 18.60 -1.16
C ARG A 95 7.41 19.32 -1.10
N GLN A 96 6.46 18.92 -1.94
CA GLN A 96 5.13 19.52 -2.00
C GLN A 96 4.19 18.97 -0.92
N GLY A 97 4.53 17.85 -0.29
CA GLY A 97 3.64 17.14 0.63
C GLY A 97 2.39 16.58 -0.05
N GLN A 98 2.43 16.37 -1.36
CA GLN A 98 1.28 15.94 -2.16
C GLN A 98 1.63 14.77 -3.06
N VAL A 99 0.70 13.81 -3.14
CA VAL A 99 0.78 12.68 -4.07
C VAL A 99 -0.34 12.77 -5.11
N PRO A 100 -0.11 12.39 -6.37
CA PRO A 100 -1.14 12.38 -7.40
C PRO A 100 -2.38 11.61 -6.94
N GLN A 101 -3.57 12.09 -7.31
CA GLN A 101 -4.83 11.41 -6.97
C GLN A 101 -4.85 9.98 -7.54
N ASP A 102 -4.32 9.81 -8.75
CA ASP A 102 -4.20 8.52 -9.43
C ASP A 102 -3.39 7.47 -8.64
N PHE A 103 -2.46 7.89 -7.78
CA PHE A 103 -1.71 6.96 -6.91
C PHE A 103 -2.53 6.49 -5.71
N LYS A 104 -3.57 7.25 -5.34
CA LYS A 104 -4.49 6.94 -4.24
C LYS A 104 -5.72 6.17 -4.73
N ASP A 105 -6.14 6.41 -5.97
CA ASP A 105 -7.31 5.77 -6.56
C ASP A 105 -7.06 4.29 -6.86
N ALA A 106 -7.96 3.43 -6.40
CA ALA A 106 -7.88 1.98 -6.59
C ALA A 106 -9.06 1.45 -7.41
N THR A 107 -8.77 0.57 -8.36
CA THR A 107 -9.80 -0.28 -8.97
C THR A 107 -9.99 -1.51 -8.08
N ILE A 108 -11.19 -1.69 -7.51
CA ILE A 108 -11.48 -2.83 -6.65
C ILE A 108 -12.01 -3.99 -7.51
N VAL A 109 -11.28 -5.11 -7.50
CA VAL A 109 -11.74 -6.37 -8.07
C VAL A 109 -12.17 -7.30 -6.94
N TYR A 110 -13.36 -7.89 -7.02
CA TYR A 110 -13.86 -8.81 -6.00
C TYR A 110 -13.69 -10.28 -6.43
N LEU A 111 -13.03 -11.08 -5.59
CA LEU A 111 -12.80 -12.50 -5.80
C LEU A 111 -13.61 -13.35 -4.81
N TYR A 112 -14.29 -14.36 -5.32
CA TYR A 112 -15.06 -15.27 -4.47
C TYR A 112 -14.13 -16.09 -3.55
N LYS A 113 -14.41 -16.09 -2.25
CA LYS A 113 -13.63 -16.81 -1.22
C LYS A 113 -13.71 -18.34 -1.33
N ARG A 114 -14.51 -18.87 -2.27
CA ARG A 114 -14.83 -20.30 -2.41
C ARG A 114 -15.50 -20.89 -1.17
N LYS A 115 -16.23 -20.07 -0.42
CA LYS A 115 -16.97 -20.45 0.79
C LYS A 115 -18.25 -19.64 0.89
N GLY A 116 -19.35 -20.29 1.29
CA GLY A 116 -20.64 -19.65 1.53
C GLY A 116 -21.47 -19.45 0.25
N ASN A 117 -22.46 -18.56 0.33
CA ASN A 117 -23.31 -18.21 -0.82
C ASN A 117 -22.61 -17.16 -1.70
N ARG A 118 -22.45 -17.46 -2.99
CA ARG A 118 -21.83 -16.58 -3.99
C ARG A 118 -22.62 -15.30 -4.28
N GLN A 119 -23.86 -15.20 -3.82
CA GLN A 119 -24.64 -13.95 -3.96
C GLN A 119 -24.36 -12.94 -2.85
N LEU A 120 -23.67 -13.33 -1.77
CA LEU A 120 -23.36 -12.43 -0.66
C LEU A 120 -21.99 -11.77 -0.84
N CYS A 121 -21.95 -10.45 -0.68
CA CYS A 121 -20.72 -9.66 -0.82
C CYS A 121 -19.63 -10.09 0.18
N ASP A 122 -20.01 -10.39 1.42
CA ASP A 122 -19.09 -10.85 2.48
C ASP A 122 -18.32 -12.12 2.12
N ASN A 123 -18.86 -12.95 1.22
CA ASN A 123 -18.20 -14.16 0.73
C ASN A 123 -17.17 -13.88 -0.37
N HIS A 124 -16.83 -12.61 -0.62
CA HIS A 124 -15.79 -12.19 -1.55
C HIS A 124 -14.70 -11.39 -0.85
N ARG A 125 -13.53 -11.32 -1.48
CA ARG A 125 -12.40 -10.48 -1.09
C ARG A 125 -12.25 -9.36 -2.13
N GLY A 126 -12.31 -8.12 -1.67
CA GLY A 126 -11.88 -6.99 -2.50
C GLY A 126 -10.36 -6.97 -2.61
N ILE A 127 -9.85 -6.79 -3.82
CA ILE A 127 -8.44 -6.57 -4.12
C ILE A 127 -8.33 -5.20 -4.78
N SER A 128 -7.60 -4.30 -4.14
CA SER A 128 -7.32 -2.95 -4.65
C SER A 128 -6.16 -2.99 -5.64
N LEU A 129 -6.45 -2.64 -6.90
CA LEU A 129 -5.46 -2.42 -7.94
C LEU A 129 -5.11 -0.94 -8.01
N LEU A 130 -3.96 -0.59 -7.41
CA LEU A 130 -3.34 0.73 -7.44
C LEU A 130 -2.26 0.80 -8.54
N HIS A 131 -1.97 2.02 -9.01
CA HIS A 131 -0.84 2.31 -9.89
C HIS A 131 0.48 1.76 -9.35
N ILE A 132 1.29 1.19 -10.22
CA ILE A 132 2.56 0.59 -9.80
C ILE A 132 3.56 1.65 -9.33
N ALA A 133 3.60 2.83 -9.97
CA ALA A 133 4.42 3.95 -9.53
C ALA A 133 4.12 4.36 -8.06
N GLY A 134 2.84 4.48 -7.71
CA GLY A 134 2.42 4.73 -6.32
C GLY A 134 2.87 3.63 -5.35
N LYS A 135 2.80 2.36 -5.76
CA LYS A 135 3.32 1.24 -4.96
C LYS A 135 4.84 1.27 -4.79
N ILE A 136 5.59 1.75 -5.78
CA ILE A 136 7.03 1.94 -5.69
C ILE A 136 7.33 3.02 -4.65
N PHE A 137 6.64 4.16 -4.70
CA PHE A 137 6.79 5.21 -3.69
C PHE A 137 6.48 4.69 -2.28
N ALA A 138 5.34 4.01 -2.10
CA ALA A 138 4.97 3.40 -0.82
C ALA A 138 6.01 2.35 -0.36
N ARG A 139 6.66 1.64 -1.27
CA ARG A 139 7.76 0.69 -0.95
C ARG A 139 8.99 1.42 -0.41
N ILE A 140 9.33 2.60 -0.93
CA ILE A 140 10.42 3.43 -0.38
C ILE A 140 10.11 3.80 1.07
N LEU A 141 8.90 4.30 1.34
CA LEU A 141 8.47 4.67 2.70
C LEU A 141 8.49 3.47 3.64
N LEU A 142 7.94 2.33 3.19
CA LEU A 142 7.93 1.09 3.97
C LEU A 142 9.34 0.61 4.32
N ASN A 143 10.30 0.71 3.39
CA ASN A 143 11.68 0.31 3.66
C ASN A 143 12.32 1.17 4.75
N ARG A 144 12.05 2.48 4.75
CA ARG A 144 12.55 3.41 5.78
C ARG A 144 11.91 3.14 7.13
N LEU A 145 10.59 3.01 7.16
CA LEU A 145 9.83 2.70 8.38
C LEU A 145 10.26 1.37 8.99
N ASN A 146 10.45 0.33 8.18
CA ASN A 146 10.96 -0.95 8.67
C ASN A 146 12.35 -0.84 9.27
N GLY A 147 13.26 -0.12 8.59
CA GLY A 147 14.63 0.10 9.11
C GLY A 147 14.64 0.83 10.45
N HIS A 148 13.71 1.76 10.66
CA HIS A 148 13.56 2.44 11.95
C HIS A 148 12.90 1.53 13.01
N GLN A 149 11.84 0.80 12.64
CA GLN A 149 11.14 -0.11 13.55
C GLN A 149 11.99 -1.29 14.04
N GLU A 150 12.93 -1.77 13.22
CA GLU A 150 13.88 -2.83 13.57
C GLU A 150 14.83 -2.42 14.72
N GLN A 151 14.86 -1.15 15.14
CA GLN A 151 15.63 -0.64 16.29
C GLN A 151 15.00 -0.98 17.66
N GLY A 152 14.05 -1.93 17.71
CA GLY A 152 13.41 -2.37 18.96
C GLY A 152 12.15 -1.59 19.34
N LEU A 153 11.55 -0.87 18.39
CA LEU A 153 10.33 -0.06 18.63
C LEU A 153 9.05 -0.91 18.66
N LEU A 154 9.09 -2.13 18.13
CA LEU A 154 7.95 -3.03 18.10
C LEU A 154 8.01 -4.03 19.26
N PRO A 155 6.92 -4.21 20.03
CA PRO A 155 6.86 -5.20 21.09
C PRO A 155 7.04 -6.62 20.51
N GLU A 156 7.55 -7.54 21.33
CA GLU A 156 7.79 -8.92 20.90
C GLU A 156 6.50 -9.64 20.47
N SER A 157 5.37 -9.30 21.11
CA SER A 157 4.04 -9.83 20.78
C SER A 157 3.51 -9.41 19.40
N GLN A 158 4.12 -8.40 18.75
CA GLN A 158 3.77 -8.05 17.39
C GLN A 158 4.42 -9.04 16.43
N CYS A 159 3.67 -10.00 15.89
CA CYS A 159 4.17 -10.96 14.89
C CYS A 159 3.72 -10.62 13.46
N GLY A 160 2.53 -10.03 13.32
CA GLY A 160 1.94 -9.70 12.02
C GLY A 160 2.77 -8.68 11.23
N PHE A 161 3.00 -8.98 9.95
CA PHE A 161 3.69 -8.11 8.98
C PHE A 161 5.14 -7.73 9.36
N ARG A 162 5.77 -8.47 10.28
CA ARG A 162 7.19 -8.30 10.59
C ARG A 162 8.04 -9.31 9.83
N ARG A 163 9.23 -8.85 9.46
CA ARG A 163 10.25 -9.71 8.88
C ARG A 163 10.65 -10.77 9.92
N HIS A 164 10.86 -12.00 9.46
CA HIS A 164 11.27 -13.13 10.30
C HIS A 164 10.29 -13.53 11.41
N ARG A 165 9.01 -13.14 11.30
CA ARG A 165 7.92 -13.59 12.18
C ARG A 165 6.81 -14.25 11.37
N GLY A 166 6.28 -15.36 11.87
CA GLY A 166 5.17 -16.13 11.31
C GLY A 166 3.91 -16.07 12.17
N THR A 167 2.87 -16.80 11.76
CA THR A 167 1.61 -16.92 12.53
C THR A 167 1.69 -17.96 13.65
N THR A 168 2.83 -18.66 13.77
CA THR A 168 3.10 -19.72 14.76
C THR A 168 4.10 -19.29 15.83
N ASP A 169 4.69 -18.10 15.66
CA ASP A 169 5.60 -17.49 16.62
C ASP A 169 4.79 -16.68 17.66
#